data_AF-A0A358ADE9-F1
#
_entry.id   AF-A0A358ADE9-F1
#
_cell.length_a   1.000
_cell.length_b   1.000
_cell.length_c   1.000
_cell.angle_alpha   90.00
_cell.angle_beta   90.00
_cell.angle_gamma   90.00
#
_symmetry.space_group_name_H-M   'P 1'
#
loop_
_entity.id
_entity.type
_entity.pdbx_description
1 polymer ?
#
loop_
_entity_poly.entity_id
_entity_poly.type
_entity_poly.pdbx_seq_one_letter_code
_entity_poly.pdbx_strand_id
1 'polypeptide(L)'
;MNKILLAGVLFVFLVGVGCSTNNLQKKEVDQTEKSVMDKFVLTTEPQDAIFYIGYGMTGGMGSMPVLKGANDYNLVYNNLSVFFSESFEGTVREKLPSCYEGRPEIKVSAKIQLEKNSSINTSIPPDENGNQPEESYYTAKVLELKNIEVKAVECKD
;
A
#
# COMPACT_ATOMS: atom_id res chain seq x y z
N MET A 1 -33.19 46.98 -47.21
CA MET A 1 -33.69 46.63 -48.57
C MET A 1 -32.66 45.72 -49.25
N ASN A 2 -33.16 44.72 -49.99
CA ASN A 2 -32.48 43.72 -50.87
C ASN A 2 -31.79 42.53 -50.15
N LYS A 3 -32.38 41.32 -50.08
CA LYS A 3 -32.69 40.25 -51.09
C LYS A 3 -31.44 39.38 -51.43
N ILE A 4 -31.30 38.18 -50.84
CA ILE A 4 -31.63 36.80 -51.34
C ILE A 4 -30.59 36.21 -52.32
N LEU A 5 -30.04 35.00 -52.03
CA LEU A 5 -30.02 33.73 -52.83
C LEU A 5 -28.93 32.77 -52.27
N LEU A 6 -29.22 31.68 -51.53
CA LEU A 6 -29.48 30.26 -51.92
C LEU A 6 -28.43 29.54 -52.81
N ALA A 7 -27.78 28.50 -52.26
CA ALA A 7 -27.33 27.21 -52.82
C ALA A 7 -26.15 26.69 -51.95
N GLY A 8 -26.09 25.50 -51.36
CA GLY A 8 -26.71 24.23 -51.67
C GLY A 8 -25.66 23.24 -52.18
N VAL A 9 -24.83 22.64 -51.31
CA VAL A 9 -24.15 21.37 -51.61
C VAL A 9 -24.11 20.50 -50.34
N LEU A 10 -24.90 19.44 -50.42
CA LEU A 10 -24.96 18.28 -49.55
C LEU A 10 -23.77 17.37 -49.89
N PHE A 11 -22.91 17.03 -48.92
CA PHE A 11 -21.99 15.91 -49.06
C PHE A 11 -22.32 14.87 -47.99
N VAL A 12 -22.98 13.80 -48.44
CA VAL A 12 -23.21 12.56 -47.70
C VAL A 12 -22.13 11.56 -48.14
N PHE A 13 -21.29 11.11 -47.21
CA PHE A 13 -20.62 9.81 -47.25
C PHE A 13 -20.63 9.28 -45.81
N LEU A 14 -21.56 8.39 -45.47
CA LEU A 14 -21.47 6.92 -45.60
C LEU A 14 -20.38 6.28 -44.72
N VAL A 15 -20.86 5.83 -43.55
CA VAL A 15 -20.60 4.56 -42.85
C VAL A 15 -19.14 4.08 -42.75
N GLY A 16 -18.57 4.26 -41.55
CA GLY A 16 -17.56 3.38 -41.00
C GLY A 16 -18.17 2.57 -39.87
N VAL A 17 -18.43 1.28 -40.12
CA VAL A 17 -18.72 0.27 -39.09
C VAL A 17 -17.40 -0.06 -38.39
N GLY A 18 -17.35 0.09 -37.06
CA GLY A 18 -16.17 -0.25 -36.27
C GLY A 18 -16.46 -0.28 -34.78
N CYS A 19 -16.83 -1.48 -34.32
CA CYS A 19 -16.93 -1.98 -32.94
C CYS A 19 -16.90 -1.01 -31.75
N SER A 20 -18.01 -1.05 -31.02
CA SER A 20 -18.12 -0.75 -29.59
C SER A 20 -17.06 -1.48 -28.77
N THR A 21 -16.29 -0.73 -27.97
CA THR A 21 -15.70 -1.23 -26.73
C THR A 21 -15.78 -0.13 -25.68
N ASN A 22 -16.63 -0.36 -24.68
CA ASN A 22 -16.53 0.26 -23.37
C ASN A 22 -15.10 0.06 -22.85
N ASN A 23 -14.36 1.13 -22.55
CA ASN A 23 -13.44 1.23 -21.42
C ASN A 23 -12.51 2.43 -21.59
N LEU A 24 -12.72 3.46 -20.79
CA LEU A 24 -11.65 4.36 -20.37
C LEU A 24 -12.03 5.07 -19.06
N GLN A 25 -12.47 4.29 -18.07
CA GLN A 25 -12.28 4.60 -16.66
C GLN A 25 -11.06 3.80 -16.19
N LYS A 26 -9.85 4.27 -16.53
CA LYS A 26 -8.62 3.76 -15.93
C LYS A 26 -7.53 4.82 -15.98
N LYS A 27 -7.78 5.95 -15.31
CA LYS A 27 -6.75 6.99 -15.12
C LYS A 27 -7.04 7.87 -13.90
N GLU A 28 -7.42 7.27 -12.78
CA GLU A 28 -7.62 8.04 -11.53
C GLU A 28 -7.20 7.29 -10.26
N VAL A 29 -6.65 6.08 -10.37
CA VAL A 29 -6.20 5.29 -9.21
C VAL A 29 -4.70 5.48 -8.94
N ASP A 30 -3.90 5.80 -9.96
CA ASP A 30 -2.42 5.83 -9.84
C ASP A 30 -1.86 7.14 -9.23
N GLN A 31 -2.57 8.27 -9.38
CA GLN A 31 -2.10 9.55 -8.81
C GLN A 31 -2.40 9.69 -7.30
N THR A 32 -3.42 9.00 -6.80
CA THR A 32 -3.78 9.04 -5.37
C THR A 32 -2.82 8.19 -4.54
N GLU A 33 -2.39 7.02 -5.04
CA GLU A 33 -1.39 6.20 -4.35
C GLU A 33 -0.03 6.90 -4.25
N LYS A 34 0.43 7.54 -5.34
CA LYS A 34 1.70 8.28 -5.33
C LYS A 34 1.69 9.44 -4.33
N SER A 35 0.57 10.16 -4.25
CA SER A 35 0.38 11.27 -3.31
C SER A 35 0.33 10.86 -1.83
N VAL A 36 -0.02 9.62 -1.51
CA VAL A 36 -0.07 9.12 -0.12
C VAL A 36 1.34 8.76 0.38
N MET A 37 2.20 8.24 -0.49
CA MET A 37 3.60 7.92 -0.17
C MET A 37 4.51 9.16 -0.07
N ASP A 38 4.13 10.27 -0.69
CA ASP A 38 4.83 11.56 -0.49
C ASP A 38 4.79 12.06 0.97
N LYS A 39 3.95 11.46 1.84
CA LYS A 39 3.86 11.79 3.27
C LYS A 39 4.61 10.83 4.19
N PHE A 40 5.29 9.80 3.67
CA PHE A 40 6.13 8.90 4.47
C PHE A 40 7.60 9.18 4.18
N VAL A 41 8.16 10.21 4.81
CA VAL A 41 9.58 10.53 4.63
C VAL A 41 10.40 9.55 5.46
N LEU A 42 11.29 8.78 4.83
CA LEU A 42 12.14 7.87 5.59
C LEU A 42 13.17 8.64 6.42
N THR A 43 12.88 8.83 7.71
CA THR A 43 13.74 9.50 8.69
C THR A 43 13.54 8.89 10.07
N THR A 44 14.56 9.03 10.93
CA THR A 44 14.52 8.63 12.34
C THR A 44 13.93 9.70 13.25
N GLU A 45 13.60 10.87 12.71
CA GLU A 45 12.89 11.92 13.44
C GLU A 45 11.38 11.64 13.54
N PRO A 46 10.70 12.07 14.62
CA PRO A 46 9.25 11.98 14.73
C PRO A 46 8.53 12.71 13.59
N GLN A 47 7.56 12.05 12.97
CA GLN A 47 6.81 12.62 11.83
C GLN A 47 5.39 12.07 11.75
N ASP A 48 4.51 12.84 11.13
CA ASP A 48 3.21 12.35 10.69
C ASP A 48 3.37 11.60 9.38
N ALA A 49 2.76 10.41 9.30
CA ALA A 49 2.97 9.51 8.18
C ALA A 49 1.69 8.75 7.83
N ILE A 50 1.55 8.42 6.55
CA ILE A 50 0.50 7.54 6.03
C ILE A 50 1.17 6.45 5.21
N PHE A 51 0.93 5.19 5.55
CA PHE A 51 1.60 4.06 4.94
C PHE A 51 0.75 2.79 4.95
N TYR A 52 1.16 1.81 4.17
CA TYR A 52 0.51 0.50 4.10
C TYR A 52 1.31 -0.52 4.91
N ILE A 53 0.63 -1.53 5.47
CA ILE A 53 1.27 -2.64 6.18
C ILE A 53 0.79 -3.99 5.62
N GLY A 54 1.68 -4.98 5.61
CA GLY A 54 1.37 -6.34 5.19
C GLY A 54 1.03 -7.24 6.38
N TYR A 55 -0.25 -7.40 6.71
CA TYR A 55 -0.67 -8.32 7.76
C TYR A 55 -0.59 -9.78 7.29
N GLY A 56 -0.04 -10.66 8.13
CA GLY A 56 0.10 -12.09 7.82
C GLY A 56 1.21 -12.41 6.81
N MET A 57 2.01 -11.42 6.38
CA MET A 57 3.25 -11.65 5.64
C MET A 57 4.34 -12.08 6.62
N THR A 58 4.23 -13.31 7.12
CA THR A 58 5.18 -13.86 8.08
C THR A 58 6.46 -14.29 7.36
N GLY A 59 7.57 -13.65 7.75
CA GLY A 59 8.93 -13.98 7.30
C GLY A 59 9.92 -13.02 7.94
N GLY A 60 10.69 -13.49 8.94
CA GLY A 60 11.71 -12.69 9.64
C GLY A 60 11.28 -12.12 10.99
N MET A 61 11.96 -11.06 11.44
CA MET A 61 11.93 -10.51 12.81
C MET A 61 10.73 -9.63 13.18
N GLY A 62 9.74 -9.46 12.31
CA GLY A 62 8.57 -8.61 12.59
C GLY A 62 7.31 -9.10 11.88
N SER A 63 6.16 -8.95 12.55
CA SER A 63 4.88 -9.53 12.10
C SER A 63 4.16 -8.76 10.97
N MET A 64 4.47 -7.47 10.78
CA MET A 64 3.77 -6.60 9.85
C MET A 64 4.74 -5.64 9.13
N PRO A 65 5.33 -6.01 7.98
CA PRO A 65 6.17 -5.09 7.21
C PRO A 65 5.40 -3.84 6.76
N VAL A 66 6.07 -2.68 6.77
CA VAL A 66 5.60 -1.48 6.07
C VAL A 66 5.83 -1.69 4.58
N LEU A 67 4.86 -1.36 3.73
CA LEU A 67 4.89 -1.61 2.29
C LEU A 67 5.10 -0.32 1.50
N LYS A 68 5.69 -0.44 0.30
CA LYS A 68 5.81 0.67 -0.67
C LYS A 68 4.47 1.12 -1.28
N GLY A 69 3.45 0.27 -1.17
CA GLY A 69 2.10 0.45 -1.70
C GLY A 69 1.16 -0.64 -1.15
N ALA A 70 -0.13 -0.56 -1.44
CA ALA A 70 -1.15 -1.38 -0.78
C ALA A 70 -0.97 -2.90 -0.97
N ASN A 71 -0.26 -3.32 -2.01
CA ASN A 71 0.07 -4.72 -2.31
C ASN A 71 1.51 -4.88 -2.83
N ASP A 72 2.40 -3.97 -2.44
CA ASP A 72 3.78 -3.92 -2.93
C ASP A 72 4.75 -4.67 -1.98
N TYR A 73 6.03 -4.66 -2.30
CA TYR A 73 7.11 -5.18 -1.48
C TYR A 73 7.33 -4.35 -0.21
N ASN A 74 8.05 -4.96 0.73
CA ASN A 74 8.50 -4.31 1.96
C ASN A 74 9.29 -3.03 1.65
N LEU A 75 9.01 -1.99 2.44
CA LEU A 75 9.75 -0.76 2.45
C LEU A 75 11.12 -0.98 3.10
N VAL A 76 12.17 -0.43 2.49
CA VAL A 76 13.56 -0.56 2.93
C VAL A 76 14.15 0.82 3.16
N TYR A 77 14.79 1.01 4.30
CA TYR A 77 15.50 2.24 4.67
C TYR A 77 16.93 1.89 5.11
N ASN A 78 17.94 2.55 4.51
CA ASN A 78 19.35 2.24 4.75
C ASN A 78 19.68 0.74 4.66
N ASN A 79 19.15 0.08 3.63
CA ASN A 79 19.27 -1.37 3.39
C ASN A 79 18.66 -2.29 4.47
N LEU A 80 17.82 -1.76 5.35
CA LEU A 80 17.10 -2.53 6.38
C LEU A 80 15.59 -2.44 6.15
N SER A 81 14.89 -3.56 6.35
CA SER A 81 13.42 -3.61 6.27
C SER A 81 12.77 -2.77 7.36
N VAL A 82 11.64 -2.14 7.03
CA VAL A 82 10.83 -1.37 7.97
C VAL A 82 9.58 -2.17 8.36
N PHE A 83 9.37 -2.36 9.65
CA PHE A 83 8.23 -3.08 10.21
C PHE A 83 7.35 -2.14 11.03
N PHE A 84 6.04 -2.38 11.01
CA PHE A 84 5.09 -1.70 11.87
C PHE A 84 5.14 -2.29 13.29
N SER A 85 4.86 -1.46 14.29
CA SER A 85 4.94 -1.86 15.69
C SER A 85 3.94 -2.96 16.04
N GLU A 86 4.44 -4.09 16.55
CA GLU A 86 3.64 -5.26 16.92
C GLU A 86 2.65 -4.99 18.06
N SER A 87 2.86 -3.94 18.85
CA SER A 87 1.92 -3.54 19.90
C SER A 87 0.52 -3.21 19.39
N PHE A 88 0.36 -3.01 18.07
CA PHE A 88 -0.91 -2.73 17.41
C PHE A 88 -1.49 -3.92 16.64
N GLU A 89 -0.87 -5.11 16.71
CA GLU A 89 -1.37 -6.32 16.03
C GLU A 89 -2.83 -6.63 16.42
N GLY A 90 -3.15 -6.52 17.72
CA GLY A 90 -4.51 -6.69 18.21
C GLY A 90 -5.52 -5.73 17.57
N THR A 91 -5.16 -4.44 17.46
CA THR A 91 -6.01 -3.42 16.83
C THR A 91 -6.21 -3.67 15.34
N VAL A 92 -5.19 -4.16 14.64
CA VAL A 92 -5.32 -4.55 13.23
C VAL A 92 -6.24 -5.76 13.09
N ARG A 93 -6.02 -6.79 13.92
CA ARG A 93 -6.80 -8.03 13.92
C ARG A 93 -8.28 -7.79 14.21
N GLU A 94 -8.61 -6.91 15.15
CA GLU A 94 -10.00 -6.55 15.49
C GLU A 94 -10.76 -5.87 14.35
N LYS A 95 -10.05 -5.23 13.41
CA LYS A 95 -10.65 -4.57 12.24
C LYS A 95 -10.75 -5.47 11.01
N LEU A 96 -10.10 -6.64 11.05
CA LEU A 96 -10.24 -7.63 9.98
C LEU A 96 -11.54 -8.41 10.16
N PRO A 97 -12.24 -8.77 9.08
CA PRO A 97 -13.35 -9.69 9.15
C PRO A 97 -12.88 -11.06 9.64
N SER A 98 -13.78 -11.85 10.22
CA SER A 98 -13.47 -13.19 10.75
C SER A 98 -12.96 -14.15 9.67
N CYS A 99 -13.36 -13.93 8.42
CA CYS A 99 -12.88 -14.63 7.24
C CYS A 99 -12.69 -13.63 6.10
N TYR A 100 -11.54 -13.70 5.42
CA TYR A 100 -11.29 -12.97 4.19
C TYR A 100 -10.47 -13.78 3.20
N GLU A 101 -10.64 -13.47 1.93
CA GLU A 101 -9.87 -14.03 0.82
C GLU A 101 -8.72 -13.09 0.43
N GLY A 102 -7.60 -13.69 0.03
CA GLY A 102 -6.44 -12.94 -0.45
C GLY A 102 -5.73 -12.14 0.64
N ARG A 103 -5.11 -11.03 0.25
CA ARG A 103 -4.37 -10.14 1.15
C ARG A 103 -5.22 -8.89 1.45
N PRO A 104 -5.42 -8.53 2.73
CA PRO A 104 -6.11 -7.30 3.08
C PRO A 104 -5.21 -6.09 2.81
N GLU A 105 -5.77 -5.02 2.28
CA GLU A 105 -5.10 -3.71 2.25
C GLU A 105 -5.30 -3.03 3.61
N ILE A 106 -4.20 -2.71 4.28
CA ILE A 106 -4.23 -2.06 5.58
C ILE A 106 -3.45 -0.76 5.51
N LYS A 107 -4.14 0.36 5.64
CA LYS A 107 -3.58 1.72 5.59
C LYS A 107 -3.56 2.32 6.98
N VAL A 108 -2.40 2.75 7.43
CA VAL A 108 -2.17 3.35 8.74
C VAL A 108 -1.89 4.84 8.58
N SER A 109 -2.52 5.66 9.41
CA SER A 109 -2.12 7.05 9.63
C SER A 109 -1.72 7.21 11.09
N ALA A 110 -0.50 7.68 11.32
CA ALA A 110 0.06 7.80 12.66
C ALA A 110 1.17 8.85 12.70
N LYS A 111 1.45 9.34 13.91
CA LYS A 111 2.75 9.94 14.21
C LYS A 111 3.71 8.82 14.58
N ILE A 112 4.81 8.69 13.84
CA ILE A 112 5.78 7.62 14.03
C ILE A 112 7.20 8.15 14.22
N GLN A 113 8.06 7.27 14.71
CA GLN A 113 9.50 7.40 14.68
C GLN A 113 10.12 6.08 14.21
N LEU A 114 11.10 6.13 13.30
CA LEU A 114 11.85 4.93 12.92
C LEU A 114 12.92 4.64 13.97
N GLU A 115 12.75 3.52 14.68
CA GLU A 115 13.70 3.03 15.69
C GLU A 115 14.46 1.82 15.12
N LYS A 116 15.80 1.89 15.11
CA LYS A 116 16.62 0.77 14.67
C LYS A 116 16.65 -0.28 15.78
N ASN A 117 16.24 -1.50 15.45
CA ASN A 117 16.28 -2.66 16.33
C ASN A 117 17.22 -3.73 15.77
N SER A 118 17.67 -4.63 16.62
CA SER A 118 18.30 -5.89 16.22
C SER A 118 17.69 -7.02 17.03
N SER A 119 17.42 -8.14 16.37
CA SER A 119 16.86 -9.32 17.02
C SER A 119 17.48 -10.57 16.42
N ILE A 120 17.36 -11.66 17.16
CA ILE A 120 17.73 -12.98 16.68
C ILE A 120 16.68 -13.43 15.67
N ASN A 121 17.11 -13.77 14.45
CA ASN A 121 16.22 -14.32 13.44
C ASN A 121 16.10 -15.83 13.62
N THR A 122 15.03 -16.25 14.29
CA THR A 122 14.75 -17.68 14.54
C THR A 122 14.30 -18.45 13.30
N SER A 123 14.04 -17.76 12.19
CA SER A 123 13.69 -18.39 10.90
C SER A 123 14.92 -18.85 10.12
N ILE A 124 16.13 -18.48 10.55
CA ILE A 124 17.38 -18.92 9.94
C ILE A 124 18.05 -19.93 10.88
N PRO A 125 18.51 -21.09 10.37
CA PRO A 125 19.20 -22.07 11.21
C PRO A 125 20.49 -21.46 11.80
N PRO A 126 20.92 -21.95 12.98
CA PRO A 126 22.20 -21.56 13.55
C PRO A 126 23.38 -21.88 12.62
N ASP A 127 24.47 -21.14 12.78
CA ASP A 127 25.73 -21.43 12.09
C ASP A 127 26.37 -22.75 12.57
N GLU A 128 27.51 -23.12 11.98
CA GLU A 128 28.27 -24.33 12.34
C GLU A 128 28.74 -24.37 13.81
N ASN A 129 28.73 -23.22 14.49
CA ASN A 129 29.10 -23.08 15.90
C ASN A 129 27.87 -22.99 16.82
N GLY A 130 26.65 -23.09 16.28
CA GLY A 130 25.41 -23.03 17.03
C GLY A 130 24.94 -21.60 17.34
N ASN A 131 25.52 -20.56 16.74
CA ASN A 131 25.07 -19.18 16.93
C ASN A 131 23.89 -18.88 16.02
N GLN A 132 22.85 -18.27 16.57
CA GLN A 132 21.70 -17.84 15.79
C GLN A 132 21.96 -16.45 15.19
N PRO A 133 21.71 -16.23 13.88
CA PRO A 133 22.05 -14.97 13.26
C PRO A 133 21.19 -13.83 13.79
N GLU A 134 21.84 -12.75 14.20
CA GLU A 134 21.20 -11.48 14.47
C GLU A 134 21.02 -10.69 13.18
N GLU A 135 19.85 -10.09 13.02
CA GLU A 135 19.58 -9.17 11.92
C GLU A 135 19.14 -7.81 12.49
N SER A 136 19.42 -6.74 11.75
CA SER A 136 18.93 -5.41 12.07
C SER A 136 17.71 -5.04 11.22
N TYR A 137 16.83 -4.21 11.77
CA TYR A 137 15.64 -3.71 11.10
C TYR A 137 15.23 -2.36 11.68
N TYR A 138 14.32 -1.66 10.99
CA TYR A 138 13.65 -0.50 11.56
C TYR A 138 12.23 -0.87 12.00
N THR A 139 11.82 -0.37 13.15
CA THR A 139 10.42 -0.38 13.57
C THR A 139 9.86 1.03 13.41
N ALA A 140 8.75 1.15 12.68
CA ALA A 140 7.89 2.33 12.70
C ALA A 140 7.13 2.35 14.03
N LYS A 141 7.79 2.88 15.06
CA LYS A 141 7.21 3.03 16.40
C LYS A 141 6.13 4.08 16.36
N VAL A 142 4.93 3.71 16.77
CA VAL A 142 3.79 4.62 16.82
C VAL A 142 3.87 5.44 18.10
N LEU A 143 4.01 6.75 17.95
CA LEU A 143 3.91 7.72 19.04
C LEU A 143 2.47 8.14 19.28
N GLU A 144 1.69 8.23 18.20
CA GLU A 144 0.26 8.55 18.24
C GLU A 144 -0.45 7.88 17.06
N LEU A 145 -1.43 7.02 17.34
CA LEU A 145 -2.24 6.39 16.30
C LEU A 145 -3.42 7.30 15.92
N LYS A 146 -3.54 7.65 14.64
CA LYS A 146 -4.67 8.46 14.15
C LYS A 146 -5.76 7.59 13.53
N ASN A 147 -5.39 6.69 12.61
CA ASN A 147 -6.34 5.79 11.96
C ASN A 147 -5.68 4.50 11.47
N ILE A 148 -6.50 3.44 11.40
CA ILE A 148 -6.19 2.19 10.67
C ILE A 148 -7.42 1.88 9.81
N GLU A 149 -7.24 1.90 8.50
CA GLU A 149 -8.25 1.54 7.51
C GLU A 149 -7.94 0.15 6.97
N VAL A 150 -8.93 -0.73 6.98
CA VAL A 150 -8.81 -2.10 6.49
C VAL A 150 -9.77 -2.27 5.32
N LYS A 151 -9.26 -2.78 4.21
CA LYS A 151 -10.08 -3.27 3.09
C LYS A 151 -9.72 -4.73 2.85
N ALA A 152 -10.69 -5.61 3.01
CA ALA A 152 -10.54 -7.03 2.77
C ALA A 152 -11.75 -7.54 1.98
N VAL A 153 -11.55 -8.60 1.19
CA VAL A 153 -12.64 -9.30 0.54
C VAL A 153 -13.12 -10.37 1.50
N GLU A 154 -14.34 -10.24 2.03
CA GLU A 154 -14.91 -11.27 2.92
C GLU A 154 -15.14 -12.58 2.15
N CYS A 155 -14.98 -13.71 2.84
CA CYS A 155 -15.27 -15.02 2.29
C CYS A 155 -16.74 -15.13 1.88
N LYS A 156 -17.02 -15.89 0.81
CA LYS A 156 -18.40 -16.29 0.49
C LYS A 156 -18.76 -17.52 1.31
N ASP A 157 -19.92 -17.48 1.96
CA ASP A 157 -20.53 -18.63 2.65
C ASP A 157 -20.85 -19.79 1.70
#